data_AF-A0A501XLP2-F1
#
_entry.id   AF-A0A501XLP2-F1
#
_cell.length_a   1.000
_cell.length_b   1.000
_cell.length_c   1.000
_cell.angle_alpha   90.00
_cell.angle_beta   90.00
_cell.angle_gamma   90.00
#
_symmetry.space_group_name_H-M   'P 1'
#
loop_
_entity.id
_entity.type
_entity.pdbx_description
1 polymer ?
#
loop_
_entity_poly.entity_id
_entity_poly.type
_entity_poly.pdbx_seq_one_letter_code
_entity_poly.pdbx_strand_id
1 'polypeptide(L)'
;MKAAASPTNEVKAAIVEAASRGECEPEDTFVFHGLRKNACCYLIEIGLSDSQVGGMLGMSPEMVRYYSRRKRILMLVKSGAATVLAGNIVGLWNEPGGTEVAAGGN
;
A
#
# COMPACT_ATOMS: atom_id res chain seq x y z
N MET A 1 42.37 -8.23 2.47
CA MET A 1 40.89 -8.21 2.44
C MET A 1 40.45 -6.77 2.67
N LYS A 2 39.89 -6.10 1.66
CA LYS A 2 39.46 -4.70 1.76
C LYS A 2 38.11 -4.69 2.49
N ALA A 3 38.03 -4.10 3.67
CA ALA A 3 36.77 -3.96 4.38
C ALA A 3 35.79 -3.18 3.49
N ALA A 4 34.66 -3.79 3.13
CA ALA A 4 33.59 -3.08 2.45
C ALA A 4 33.18 -1.92 3.37
N ALA A 5 33.19 -0.69 2.84
CA ALA A 5 32.79 0.48 3.61
C ALA A 5 31.37 0.23 4.14
N SER A 6 31.15 0.51 5.42
CA SER A 6 29.80 0.46 6.00
C SER A 6 28.87 1.28 5.11
N PRO A 7 27.68 0.79 4.72
CA PRO A 7 26.78 1.48 3.79
C PRO A 7 26.43 2.92 4.25
N THR A 8 26.55 3.18 5.56
CA THR A 8 26.41 4.49 6.17
C THR A 8 27.45 5.53 5.72
N ASN A 9 28.67 5.11 5.38
CA ASN A 9 29.74 6.02 4.96
C ASN A 9 29.58 6.45 3.51
N GLU A 10 29.07 5.57 2.65
CA GLU A 10 28.78 5.86 1.24
C GLU A 10 27.62 6.85 1.10
N VAL A 11 26.57 6.68 1.89
CA VAL A 11 25.43 7.62 1.91
C VAL A 11 25.88 9.01 2.39
N LYS A 12 26.72 9.09 3.42
CA LYS A 12 27.27 10.38 3.89
C LYS A 12 28.14 11.04 2.83
N ALA A 13 28.98 10.28 2.13
CA ALA A 13 29.78 10.81 1.03
C ALA A 13 28.89 11.35 -0.11
N ALA A 14 27.80 10.64 -0.45
CA ALA A 14 26.84 11.09 -1.45
C ALA A 14 26.08 12.36 -1.03
N ILE A 15 25.75 12.52 0.26
CA ILE A 15 25.15 13.75 0.80
C ILE A 15 26.12 14.92 0.67
N VAL A 16 27.38 14.73 1.07
CA VAL A 16 28.41 15.78 0.96
C VAL A 16 28.63 16.18 -0.50
N GLU A 17 28.62 15.20 -1.41
CA GLU A 17 28.76 15.47 -2.85
C GLU A 17 27.54 16.22 -3.42
N ALA A 18 26.31 15.82 -3.08
CA ALA A 18 25.09 16.50 -3.50
C ALA A 18 24.98 17.92 -2.90
N ALA A 19 25.40 18.10 -1.65
CA ALA A 19 25.48 19.39 -0.99
C ALA A 19 26.52 20.31 -1.67
N SER A 20 27.65 19.76 -2.14
CA SER A 20 28.63 20.53 -2.91
C SER A 20 28.09 21.03 -4.26
N ARG A 21 27.06 20.37 -4.82
CA ARG A 21 26.31 20.82 -6.01
C ARG A 21 25.16 21.78 -5.68
N GLY A 22 24.91 22.06 -4.40
CA GLY A 22 23.79 22.89 -3.94
C GLY A 22 22.43 22.21 -4.08
N GLU A 23 22.38 20.88 -4.18
CA GLU A 23 21.14 20.11 -4.35
C GLU A 23 20.44 19.82 -3.01
N CYS A 24 21.17 19.81 -1.90
CA CYS A 24 20.67 19.56 -0.55
C CYS A 24 21.57 20.19 0.52
N GLU A 25 21.09 20.26 1.75
CA GLU A 25 21.92 20.67 2.89
C GLU A 25 22.81 19.50 3.37
N PRO A 26 24.00 19.77 3.93
CA PRO A 26 24.95 18.72 4.34
C PRO A 26 24.42 17.83 5.49
N GLU A 27 23.40 18.29 6.20
CA GLU A 27 22.72 17.54 7.28
C GLU A 27 21.40 16.90 6.82
N ASP A 28 21.06 16.99 5.53
CA ASP A 28 19.84 16.37 5.02
C ASP A 28 19.92 14.84 5.08
N THR A 29 18.84 14.23 5.55
CA THR A 29 18.70 12.78 5.50
C THR A 29 18.08 12.40 4.15
N PHE A 30 18.78 11.57 3.35
CA PHE A 30 18.17 11.00 2.13
C PHE A 30 16.99 10.11 2.49
N VAL A 31 15.80 10.67 2.43
CA VAL A 31 14.57 9.90 2.45
C VAL A 31 14.22 9.61 1.00
N PHE A 32 14.38 8.35 0.58
CA PHE A 32 13.86 7.90 -0.71
C PHE A 32 12.33 7.99 -0.71
N HIS A 33 11.79 9.19 -0.95
CA HIS A 33 10.37 9.48 -0.88
C HIS A 33 9.57 8.58 -1.83
N GLY A 34 10.16 8.24 -2.99
CA GLY A 34 9.57 7.28 -3.93
C GLY A 34 9.46 5.88 -3.34
N LEU A 35 10.53 5.38 -2.70
CA LEU A 35 10.55 4.05 -2.08
C LEU A 35 9.53 3.96 -0.95
N ARG A 36 9.45 4.99 -0.10
CA ARG A 36 8.50 5.05 1.02
C ARG A 36 7.04 5.07 0.54
N LYS A 37 6.74 5.79 -0.54
CA LYS A 37 5.41 5.79 -1.19
C LYS A 37 5.08 4.42 -1.79
N ASN A 38 6.05 3.80 -2.45
CA ASN A 38 5.87 2.47 -3.06
C ASN A 38 5.65 1.40 -2.00
N ALA A 39 6.42 1.42 -0.90
CA ALA A 39 6.25 0.53 0.23
C ALA A 39 4.83 0.67 0.84
N CYS A 40 4.34 1.91 1.01
CA CYS A 40 2.97 2.14 1.48
C CYS A 40 1.92 1.48 0.58
N CYS A 41 2.09 1.57 -0.74
CA CYS A 41 1.18 0.93 -1.69
C CYS A 41 1.18 -0.60 -1.57
N TYR A 42 2.36 -1.22 -1.49
CA TYR A 42 2.48 -2.68 -1.41
C TYR A 42 1.95 -3.24 -0.09
N LEU A 43 2.26 -2.60 1.03
CA LEU A 43 1.80 -3.06 2.34
C LEU A 43 0.27 -3.04 2.44
N ILE A 44 -0.38 -2.05 1.82
CA ILE A 44 -1.84 -1.98 1.75
C ILE A 44 -2.41 -3.07 0.84
N GLU A 45 -1.77 -3.39 -0.28
CA GLU A 45 -2.21 -4.48 -1.17
C GLU A 45 -2.16 -5.86 -0.49
N ILE A 46 -1.22 -6.05 0.43
CA ILE A 46 -1.11 -7.28 1.24
C ILE A 46 -2.21 -7.33 2.34
N GLY A 47 -2.92 -6.23 2.58
CA GLY A 47 -4.03 -6.17 3.54
C GLY A 47 -3.64 -5.69 4.93
N LEU A 48 -2.47 -5.05 5.10
CA LEU A 48 -2.10 -4.46 6.38
C LEU A 48 -2.97 -3.24 6.72
N SER A 49 -3.22 -3.05 8.01
CA SER A 49 -3.97 -1.89 8.50
C SER A 49 -3.16 -0.59 8.46
N ASP A 50 -3.86 0.54 8.36
CA ASP A 50 -3.24 1.87 8.29
C ASP A 50 -2.29 2.16 9.45
N SER A 51 -2.62 1.67 10.65
CA SER A 51 -1.79 1.83 11.85
C SER A 51 -0.50 1.04 11.77
N GLN A 52 -0.55 -0.19 11.23
CA GLN A 52 0.64 -1.03 11.02
C GLN A 52 1.55 -0.42 9.94
N VAL A 53 0.98 0.01 8.82
CA VAL A 53 1.74 0.66 7.74
C VAL A 53 2.35 1.99 8.22
N GLY A 54 1.60 2.78 8.99
CA GLY A 54 2.09 4.02 9.60
C GLY A 54 3.25 3.77 10.57
N GLY A 55 3.13 2.75 11.42
CA GLY A 55 4.19 2.34 12.34
C GLY A 55 5.46 1.84 11.65
N MET A 56 5.33 1.10 10.53
CA MET A 56 6.47 0.60 9.76
C MET A 56 7.18 1.69 8.95
N LEU A 57 6.44 2.66 8.42
CA LEU A 57 6.99 3.70 7.54
C LEU A 57 7.24 5.04 8.23
N GLY A 58 6.93 5.14 9.53
CA GLY A 58 7.00 6.41 10.28
C GLY A 58 6.06 7.47 9.72
N MET A 59 4.90 7.07 9.18
CA MET A 59 3.92 7.98 8.59
C MET A 59 2.74 8.20 9.51
N SER A 60 2.15 9.40 9.47
CA SER A 60 0.84 9.60 10.10
C SER A 60 -0.24 8.76 9.40
N PRO A 61 -1.27 8.31 10.13
CA PRO A 61 -2.38 7.56 9.53
C PRO A 61 -3.08 8.29 8.38
N GLU A 62 -3.13 9.63 8.44
CA GLU A 62 -3.71 10.47 7.39
C GLU A 62 -2.90 10.39 6.09
N MET A 63 -1.57 10.39 6.19
CA MET A 63 -0.68 10.26 5.04
C MET A 63 -0.78 8.88 4.40
N VAL A 64 -0.91 7.82 5.21
CA VAL A 64 -1.15 6.46 4.72
C VAL A 64 -2.47 6.38 3.96
N ARG A 65 -3.55 7.01 4.49
CA ARG A 65 -4.86 7.09 3.81
C ARG A 65 -4.78 7.82 2.47
N TYR A 66 -4.03 8.93 2.42
CA TYR A 66 -3.82 9.69 1.20
C TYR A 66 -3.18 8.85 0.09
N TYR A 67 -2.08 8.14 0.39
CA TYR A 67 -1.39 7.30 -0.59
C TYR A 67 -2.16 6.01 -0.93
N SER A 68 -2.86 5.43 0.04
CA SER A 68 -3.58 4.17 -0.15
C SER A 68 -4.90 4.29 -0.92
N ARG A 69 -5.46 5.50 -1.08
CA ARG A 69 -6.79 5.72 -1.67
C ARG A 69 -7.00 4.99 -3.00
N ARG A 70 -6.09 5.14 -3.96
CA ARG A 70 -6.20 4.48 -5.28
C ARG A 70 -6.04 2.97 -5.20
N LYS A 71 -5.18 2.48 -4.31
CA LYS A 71 -4.94 1.04 -4.12
C LYS A 71 -6.13 0.35 -3.48
N ARG A 72 -6.82 1.01 -2.53
CA ARG A 72 -8.09 0.48 -1.98
C ARG A 72 -9.17 0.34 -3.02
N ILE A 73 -9.32 1.34 -3.90
CA ILE A 73 -10.27 1.26 -5.02
C ILE A 73 -9.93 0.06 -5.92
N LEU A 74 -8.65 -0.13 -6.25
CA LEU A 74 -8.20 -1.28 -7.03
C LEU A 74 -8.53 -2.62 -6.34
N MET A 75 -8.30 -2.72 -5.03
CA MET A 75 -8.61 -3.93 -4.26
C MET A 75 -10.11 -4.23 -4.23
N LEU A 76 -10.96 -3.20 -4.05
CA LEU A 76 -12.42 -3.35 -4.12
C LEU A 76 -12.87 -3.81 -5.51
N VAL A 77 -12.33 -3.23 -6.58
CA VAL A 77 -12.65 -3.64 -7.95
C VAL A 77 -12.20 -5.07 -8.22
N LYS A 78 -10.98 -5.46 -7.79
CA LYS A 78 -10.50 -6.85 -7.90
C LYS A 78 -11.40 -7.83 -7.16
N SER A 79 -11.81 -7.48 -5.94
CA SER A 79 -12.73 -8.30 -5.16
C SER A 79 -14.10 -8.40 -5.82
N GLY A 80 -14.66 -7.29 -6.30
CA GLY A 80 -15.94 -7.28 -7.01
C GLY A 80 -15.89 -8.10 -8.30
N ALA A 81 -14.84 -7.94 -9.10
CA ALA A 81 -14.61 -8.73 -10.30
C ALA A 81 -14.50 -10.23 -9.97
N ALA A 82 -13.76 -10.60 -8.91
CA ALA A 82 -13.67 -11.99 -8.46
C ALA A 82 -15.04 -12.57 -8.05
N THR A 83 -15.85 -11.81 -7.29
CA THR A 83 -17.20 -12.23 -6.89
C THR A 83 -18.13 -12.40 -8.10
N VAL A 84 -18.06 -11.48 -9.06
CA VAL A 84 -18.85 -11.52 -10.30
C VAL A 84 -18.46 -12.73 -11.15
N LEU A 85 -17.16 -12.95 -11.36
CA LEU A 85 -16.64 -14.08 -12.15
C LEU A 85 -16.90 -15.43 -11.48
N ALA A 86 -16.90 -15.49 -10.15
CA ALA A 86 -17.21 -16.70 -9.39
C ALA A 86 -18.70 -17.07 -9.40
N GLY A 87 -19.57 -16.24 -9.99
CA GLY A 87 -21.02 -16.49 -10.03
C GLY A 87 -21.72 -16.30 -8.68
N ASN A 88 -21.05 -15.77 -7.67
CA ASN A 88 -21.59 -15.50 -6.33
C ASN A 88 -22.42 -14.20 -6.26
N ILE A 89 -23.04 -13.81 -7.37
CA ILE A 89 -24.01 -12.71 -7.39
C ILE A 89 -25.34 -13.31 -6.93
N VAL A 90 -25.63 -13.21 -5.63
CA VAL A 90 -26.99 -13.43 -5.14
C VAL A 90 -27.86 -12.42 -5.85
N GLY A 91 -28.76 -12.89 -6.71
CA GLY A 91 -29.64 -12.04 -7.50
C GLY A 91 -30.37 -11.06 -6.58
N LEU A 92 -30.02 -9.78 -6.66
CA LEU A 92 -30.75 -8.66 -6.06
C LEU A 92 -32.10 -8.40 -6.77
N TRP A 93 -32.63 -9.40 -7.46
CA TRP A 93 -33.99 -9.42 -7.99
C TRP A 93 -34.89 -10.09 -6.94
N ASN A 94 -35.33 -9.30 -5.97
CA ASN A 94 -36.63 -9.56 -5.35
C ASN A 94 -37.68 -9.16 -6.40
N GLU A 95 -38.19 -10.15 -7.15
CA GLU A 95 -39.50 -9.97 -7.76
C GLU A 95 -40.52 -9.76 -6.63
N PRO A 96 -41.46 -8.80 -6.73
CA PRO A 96 -42.54 -8.67 -5.77
C PRO A 96 -43.54 -9.81 -6.00
N GLY A 97 -43.20 -11.00 -5.51
CA GLY A 97 -44.05 -12.19 -5.62
C GLY A 97 -43.26 -13.48 -5.73
N GLY A 98 -42.46 -13.83 -4.73
CA GLY A 98 -41.74 -15.10 -4.67
C GLY A 98 -42.13 -15.89 -3.42
N THR A 99 -42.97 -16.91 -3.61
CA THR A 99 -43.31 -17.93 -2.62
C THR A 99 -42.06 -18.61 -2.07
N GLU A 100 -42.07 -18.88 -0.76
CA GLU A 100 -41.12 -19.74 -0.07
C GLU A 100 -40.89 -21.04 -0.84
N VAL A 101 -39.64 -21.29 -1.26
CA VAL A 101 -39.22 -22.64 -1.63
C VAL A 101 -38.24 -23.10 -0.57
N ALA A 102 -38.72 -24.06 0.22
CA ALA A 102 -38.03 -24.74 1.28
C ALA A 102 -36.63 -25.20 0.86
N ALA A 103 -35.62 -24.80 1.62
CA ALA A 103 -34.32 -25.46 1.63
C ALA A 103 -34.48 -26.84 2.28
N GLY A 104 -34.78 -27.84 1.46
CA GLY A 104 -34.71 -29.25 1.79
C GLY A 104 -33.64 -29.95 0.95
N GLY A 105 -32.57 -30.39 1.62
CA GLY A 105 -31.74 -31.58 1.34
C GLY A 105 -31.10 -31.77 -0.05
N ASN A 106 -29.77 -31.85 -0.08
CA ASN A 106 -29.06 -33.12 0.00
C ASN A 106 -27.62 -32.91 0.49
#